data_AF-A0A1F8QNF4-F1
#
_entry.id   AF-A0A1F8QNF4-F1
#
_cell.length_a   1.000
_cell.length_b   1.000
_cell.length_c   1.000
_cell.angle_alpha   90.00
_cell.angle_beta   90.00
_cell.angle_gamma   90.00
#
_symmetry.space_group_name_H-M   'P 1'
#
loop_
_entity.id
_entity.type
_entity.pdbx_description
1 polymer ?
#
loop_
_entity_poly.entity_id
_entity_poly.type
_entity_poly.pdbx_seq_one_letter_code
_entity_poly.pdbx_strand_id
1 'polypeptide(L)' 'MGKGVRWVALVASLILIGNFWVLIAYGDTLQSTHLFIVRGTVFYPVAYLNLIVGVVLLVVVVWGRFSRKR' A
#
# COMPACT_ATOMS: atom_id res chain seq x y z
N MET A 1 -6.26 -20.46 2.19
CA MET A 1 -4.95 -19.99 1.69
C MET A 1 -3.84 -20.98 2.02
N GLY A 2 -3.14 -21.48 0.98
CA GLY A 2 -1.88 -22.23 1.15
C GLY A 2 -0.78 -21.36 1.78
N LYS A 3 0.25 -21.98 2.38
CA LYS A 3 1.33 -21.26 3.07
C LYS A 3 2.02 -20.23 2.16
N GLY A 4 2.26 -20.56 0.89
CA GLY A 4 2.87 -19.67 -0.10
C GLY A 4 2.04 -18.41 -0.38
N VAL A 5 0.72 -18.55 -0.59
CA VAL A 5 -0.18 -17.42 -0.86
C VAL A 5 -0.19 -16.40 0.29
N ARG A 6 -0.05 -16.88 1.54
CA ARG A 6 0.00 -15.99 2.71
C ARG A 6 1.28 -15.16 2.76
N TRP A 7 2.42 -15.79 2.43
CA TRP A 7 3.71 -15.10 2.36
C TRP A 7 3.71 -14.06 1.24
N VAL A 8 3.21 -14.43 0.06
CA VAL A 8 3.07 -13.49 -1.07
C VAL A 8 2.16 -12.32 -0.67
N ALA A 9 1.03 -12.58 -0.02
CA ALA A 9 0.12 -11.52 0.43
C ALA A 9 0.75 -10.60 1.48
N LEU A 10 1.57 -11.12 2.41
CA LEU A 10 2.31 -10.30 3.39
C LEU A 10 3.35 -9.41 2.71
N VAL A 11 4.16 -10.00 1.82
CA VAL A 11 5.18 -9.25 1.09
C VAL A 11 4.52 -8.18 0.22
N ALA A 12 3.44 -8.52 -0.50
CA ALA A 12 2.66 -7.56 -1.28
C ALA A 12 2.10 -6.43 -0.40
N SER A 13 1.56 -6.75 0.78
CA SER A 13 1.05 -5.73 1.72
C SER A 13 2.15 -4.76 2.15
N LEU A 14 3.33 -5.27 2.49
CA LEU A 14 4.49 -4.45 2.87
C LEU A 14 4.98 -3.58 1.72
N ILE A 15 5.05 -4.13 0.51
CA ILE A 15 5.45 -3.37 -0.70
C ILE A 15 4.45 -2.24 -0.98
N LEU A 16 3.16 -2.49 -0.83
CA LEU A 16 2.11 -1.50 -1.09
C LEU A 16 2.12 -0.36 -0.06
N ILE A 17 2.28 -0.69 1.23
CA ILE A 17 2.42 0.30 2.30
C ILE A 17 3.74 1.09 2.14
N GLY A 18 4.83 0.42 1.78
CA GLY A 18 6.11 1.07 1.48
C GLY A 18 6.01 2.01 0.28
N ASN A 19 5.29 1.60 -0.77
CA ASN A 19 5.03 2.46 -1.93
C ASN A 19 4.27 3.72 -1.52
N PHE A 20 3.26 3.63 -0.66
CA PHE A 20 2.59 4.83 -0.15
C PHE A 20 3.57 5.81 0.49
N TRP A 21 4.46 5.31 1.35
CA TRP A 21 5.45 6.16 2.04
C TRP A 21 6.41 6.82 1.06
N VAL A 22 6.93 6.05 0.09
CA VAL A 22 7.81 6.57 -0.97
C VAL A 22 7.09 7.62 -1.82
N LEU A 23 5.83 7.39 -2.22
CA LEU A 23 5.09 8.34 -3.06
C LEU A 23 4.77 9.64 -2.31
N ILE A 24 4.48 9.58 -1.01
CA ILE A 24 4.30 10.78 -0.17
C ILE A 24 5.62 11.55 -0.07
N ALA A 25 6.71 10.88 0.32
CA ALA A 25 8.01 11.50 0.48
C ALA A 25 8.52 12.11 -0.84
N TYR A 26 8.37 11.38 -1.95
CA TYR A 26 8.77 11.84 -3.27
C TYR A 26 7.89 12.99 -3.77
N GLY A 27 6.57 12.91 -3.51
CA GLY A 27 5.63 13.99 -3.81
C GLY A 27 6.03 15.29 -3.12
N ASP A 28 6.48 15.23 -1.87
CA ASP A 28 6.92 16.40 -1.10
C ASP A 28 8.25 16.97 -1.64
N THR A 29 9.14 16.14 -2.18
CA THR A 29 10.39 16.59 -2.82
C THR A 29 10.20 17.23 -4.20
N LEU A 30 9.12 16.90 -4.91
CA LEU A 30 8.84 17.39 -6.28
C LEU A 30 8.21 18.80 -6.32
N GLN A 31 8.52 19.67 -5.35
CA GLN A 31 7.94 21.03 -5.16
C GLN A 31 8.13 22.04 -6.32
N SER A 32 8.53 21.61 -7.51
CA SER A 32 8.54 22.44 -8.72
C SER A 32 7.11 22.68 -9.23
N THR A 33 6.78 23.96 -9.43
CA THR A 33 5.44 24.53 -9.65
C THR A 33 4.63 23.90 -10.81
N HIS A 34 5.28 23.27 -11.79
CA HIS A 34 4.62 22.59 -12.91
C HIS A 34 4.15 21.15 -12.60
N LEU A 35 4.67 20.53 -11.54
CA LEU A 35 4.31 19.16 -11.13
C LEU A 35 3.19 19.11 -10.08
N PHE A 36 2.72 20.26 -9.61
CA PHE A 36 1.72 20.34 -8.53
C PHE A 36 0.38 19.71 -8.91
N ILE A 37 -0.07 19.89 -10.16
CA ILE A 37 -1.32 19.31 -10.65
C ILE A 37 -1.19 17.78 -10.67
N VAL A 38 -0.13 17.24 -11.26
CA VAL A 38 0.10 15.79 -11.36
C VAL A 38 0.29 15.15 -9.97
N ARG A 39 0.97 15.85 -9.07
CA ARG A 39 1.12 15.46 -7.65
C ARG A 39 -0.23 15.28 -6.97
N GLY A 40 -1.09 16.29 -7.06
CA GLY A 40 -2.40 16.32 -6.41
C GLY A 40 -3.44 15.38 -7.04
N THR A 41 -3.44 15.26 -8.38
CA THR A 41 -4.52 14.56 -9.10
C THR A 41 -4.20 13.11 -9.43
N VAL A 42 -2.92 12.73 -9.51
CA VAL A 42 -2.51 11.36 -9.88
C VAL A 42 -1.67 10.72 -8.79
N PHE A 43 -0.63 11.42 -8.33
CA PHE A 43 0.37 10.82 -7.44
C PHE A 43 -0.21 10.48 -6.05
N TYR A 44 -0.90 11.42 -5.40
CA TYR A 44 -1.51 11.17 -4.10
C TYR A 44 -2.67 10.16 -4.14
N PRO A 45 -3.62 10.25 -5.08
CA PRO A 45 -4.67 9.24 -5.19
C PRO A 45 -4.12 7.82 -5.37
N VAL A 46 -3.10 7.65 -6.22
CA VAL A 46 -2.43 6.34 -6.41
C VAL A 46 -1.73 5.88 -5.14
N ALA A 47 -1.06 6.77 -4.42
CA ALA A 47 -0.44 6.45 -3.14
C ALA A 47 -1.48 5.93 -2.13
N TYR A 48 -2.60 6.64 -1.97
CA TYR A 48 -3.67 6.24 -1.06
C TYR A 48 -4.32 4.91 -1.47
N LEU A 49 -4.48 4.65 -2.76
CA LEU A 49 -4.95 3.35 -3.25
C LEU A 49 -3.99 2.22 -2.87
N ASN A 50 -2.67 2.43 -3.03
CA ASN A 50 -1.69 1.46 -2.59
C ASN A 50 -1.80 1.20 -1.08
N LEU A 51 -1.96 2.24 -0.27
CA LEU A 51 -2.15 2.08 1.17
C LEU A 51 -3.41 1.28 1.50
N ILE A 52 -4.56 1.62 0.91
CA ILE A 52 -5.83 0.94 1.15
C ILE A 52 -5.72 -0.54 0.79
N VAL A 53 -5.21 -0.85 -0.40
CA VAL A 53 -5.06 -2.24 -0.85
C VAL A 53 -4.08 -3.00 0.03
N GLY A 54 -2.96 -2.38 0.41
CA GLY A 54 -1.97 -2.98 1.31
C GLY A 54 -2.54 -3.29 2.70
N VAL A 55 -3.29 -2.37 3.30
CA VAL A 55 -3.93 -2.56 4.61
C VAL A 55 -5.03 -3.62 4.53
N VAL A 56 -5.88 -3.59 3.50
CA VAL A 56 -6.95 -4.60 3.32
C VAL A 56 -6.36 -6.00 3.18
N LEU A 57 -5.30 -6.17 2.37
CA LEU A 57 -4.59 -7.44 2.26
C LEU A 57 -4.02 -7.90 3.61
N LEU A 58 -3.41 -6.99 4.37
CA LEU A 58 -2.89 -7.29 5.70
C LEU A 58 -4.00 -7.78 6.64
N VAL A 59 -5.13 -7.07 6.68
CA VAL A 59 -6.30 -7.42 7.51
C VAL A 59 -6.82 -8.80 7.14
N VAL A 60 -6.98 -9.10 5.84
CA VAL A 60 -7.45 -10.42 5.37
C VAL A 60 -6.49 -11.53 5.79
N VAL A 61 -5.18 -11.31 5.68
CA VAL A 61 -4.16 -12.30 6.08
C VAL A 61 -4.18 -12.54 7.59
N VAL A 62 -4.26 -11.48 8.38
CA VAL A 62 -4.31 -11.53 9.86
C VAL A 62 -5.61 -12.18 10.32
N TRP A 63 -6.76 -11.78 9.77
CA TRP A 63 -8.07 -12.36 10.07
C TRP A 63 -8.10 -13.86 9.76
N GLY A 64 -7.62 -14.25 8.58
CA GLY A 64 -7.48 -15.66 8.21
C GLY A 64 -6.48 -16.43 9.08
N ARG A 65 -5.64 -15.76 9.87
CA ARG A 65 -4.77 -16.40 10.88
C ARG A 65 -5.54 -16.67 12.17
N PHE A 66 -6.41 -15.75 12.57
CA PHE A 66 -7.28 -15.90 13.74
C PHE A 66 -8.39 -16.94 13.52
N SER A 67 -9.07 -16.93 12.38
CA SER A 67 -10.13 -17.92 12.10
C SER A 67 -9.66 -19.36 11.94
N ARG A 68 -8.35 -19.60 11.74
CA ARG A 68 -7.77 -20.96 11.73
C ARG A 68 -7.34 -21.46 13.11
N LYS A 69 -7.35 -20.60 14.12
CA LYS A 69 -6.97 -20.93 15.50
C LYS A 69 -8.18 -21.23 16.40
N ARG A 70 -9.40 -20.89 15.97
CA ARG A 70 -10.66 -21.44 16.50
C ARG A 70 -10.99 -22.71 15.73
#